data_AF-A0AAU0HA18-F1
#
_entry.id   AF-A0AAU0HA18-F1
#
_cell.length_a   1.000
_cell.length_b   1.000
_cell.length_c   1.000
_cell.angle_alpha   90.00
_cell.angle_beta   90.00
_cell.angle_gamma   90.00
#
_symmetry.space_group_name_H-M   'P 1'
#
loop_
_entity.id
_entity.type
_entity.pdbx_description
1 polymer ?
#
loop_
_entity_poly.entity_id
_entity_poly.type
_entity_poly.pdbx_seq_one_letter_code
_entity_poly.pdbx_strand_id
1 'polypeptide(L)'
;MEGPADICPSAARIAQRLGNRLLMARLRRGLSQTHLAEMVGIGSGSTIAKFEAGKRPPSLPTLIKLAAALEIETHALLDGLDDRQLPPEDPSPLDGAIVLELIRRRAVTLESPHIRKVVYSNLDKLDDHTLRRLLEDLAGGGPGSNDGSHAA
;
A
#
# COMPACT_ATOMS: atom_id res chain seq x y z
N MET A 1 -41.14 -10.61 2.90
CA MET A 1 -39.85 -11.26 3.17
C MET A 1 -38.80 -10.48 2.41
N GLU A 2 -38.28 -9.42 3.01
CA GLU A 2 -37.14 -8.69 2.47
C GLU A 2 -35.89 -9.56 2.70
N GLY A 3 -35.15 -9.86 1.63
CA GLY A 3 -33.90 -10.61 1.69
C GLY A 3 -32.83 -9.86 2.48
N PRO A 4 -31.79 -10.55 2.98
CA PRO A 4 -30.76 -9.92 3.79
C PRO A 4 -30.12 -8.78 2.98
N ALA A 5 -30.03 -7.61 3.58
CA ALA A 5 -29.39 -6.43 3.01
C ALA A 5 -27.93 -6.76 2.62
N ASP A 6 -27.73 -7.10 1.35
CA ASP A 6 -26.45 -7.46 0.77
C ASP A 6 -25.64 -6.17 0.52
N ILE A 7 -25.13 -5.57 1.61
CA ILE A 7 -24.03 -4.61 1.49
C ILE A 7 -22.78 -5.45 1.23
N CYS A 8 -22.51 -5.65 -0.05
CA CYS A 8 -21.45 -6.51 -0.57
C CYS A 8 -20.08 -6.12 0.03
N PRO A 9 -19.42 -7.02 0.79
CA PRO A 9 -18.05 -6.81 1.30
C PRO A 9 -16.97 -6.69 0.21
N SER A 10 -17.33 -6.80 -1.08
CA SER A 10 -16.40 -6.77 -2.22
C SER A 10 -15.97 -5.37 -2.66
N ALA A 11 -16.90 -4.40 -2.70
CA ALA A 11 -16.62 -3.11 -3.35
C ALA A 11 -15.60 -2.26 -2.58
N ALA A 12 -15.67 -2.27 -1.25
CA ALA A 12 -14.70 -1.59 -0.39
C ALA A 12 -13.30 -2.21 -0.50
N ARG A 13 -13.23 -3.55 -0.57
CA ARG A 13 -11.97 -4.29 -0.73
C ARG A 13 -11.33 -4.05 -2.10
N ILE A 14 -12.13 -4.05 -3.16
CA ILE A 14 -11.71 -3.68 -4.52
C ILE A 14 -11.17 -2.25 -4.54
N ALA A 15 -11.89 -1.30 -3.92
CA ALA A 15 -11.45 0.09 -3.84
C ALA A 15 -10.11 0.23 -3.07
N GLN A 16 -9.93 -0.52 -1.97
CA GLN A 16 -8.69 -0.52 -1.21
C GLN A 16 -7.50 -1.04 -2.03
N ARG A 17 -7.67 -2.15 -2.73
CA ARG A 17 -6.61 -2.73 -3.58
C ARG A 17 -6.25 -1.82 -4.75
N LEU A 18 -7.25 -1.25 -5.41
CA LEU A 18 -7.06 -0.25 -6.45
C LEU A 18 -6.28 0.96 -5.91
N GLY A 19 -6.67 1.46 -4.73
CA GLY A 19 -5.98 2.56 -4.05
C GLY A 19 -4.52 2.25 -3.77
N ASN A 20 -4.22 1.05 -3.26
CA ASN A 20 -2.85 0.62 -3.01
C ASN A 20 -2.03 0.55 -4.31
N ARG A 21 -2.59 0.00 -5.40
CA ARG A 21 -1.90 -0.05 -6.70
C ARG A 21 -1.63 1.36 -7.25
N LEU A 22 -2.60 2.27 -7.10
CA LEU A 22 -2.46 3.67 -7.50
C LEU A 22 -1.33 4.35 -6.71
N LEU A 23 -1.30 4.16 -5.39
CA LEU A 23 -0.23 4.64 -4.51
C LEU A 23 1.12 4.12 -4.98
N MET A 24 1.26 2.81 -5.24
CA MET A 24 2.53 2.23 -5.67
C MET A 24 3.00 2.76 -7.02
N ALA A 25 2.08 2.89 -7.99
CA ALA A 25 2.41 3.48 -9.28
C ALA A 25 2.88 4.94 -9.12
N ARG A 26 2.19 5.75 -8.29
CA ARG A 26 2.58 7.13 -8.02
C ARG A 26 3.97 7.23 -7.38
N LEU A 27 4.24 6.40 -6.39
CA LEU A 27 5.51 6.42 -5.67
C LEU A 27 6.68 5.98 -6.54
N ARG A 28 6.49 4.96 -7.40
CA ARG A 28 7.51 4.54 -8.40
C ARG A 28 7.85 5.65 -9.39
N ARG A 29 6.87 6.48 -9.75
CA ARG A 29 7.06 7.68 -10.58
C ARG A 29 7.64 8.87 -9.79
N GLY A 30 7.78 8.71 -8.49
CA GLY A 30 8.33 9.72 -7.60
C GLY A 30 7.47 10.97 -7.43
N LEU A 31 6.18 10.90 -7.77
CA LEU A 31 5.25 12.03 -7.78
C LEU A 31 4.62 12.28 -6.40
N SER A 32 4.37 13.54 -6.06
CA SER A 32 3.50 13.90 -4.94
C SER A 32 2.02 13.73 -5.33
N GLN A 33 1.12 13.62 -4.35
CA GLN A 33 -0.32 13.56 -4.60
C GLN A 33 -0.83 14.81 -5.33
N THR A 34 -0.32 16.00 -4.97
CA THR A 34 -0.66 17.26 -5.63
C THR A 34 -0.19 17.29 -7.08
N HIS A 35 1.05 16.87 -7.34
CA HIS A 35 1.60 16.83 -8.70
C HIS A 35 0.83 15.84 -9.58
N LEU A 36 0.48 14.65 -9.07
CA LEU A 36 -0.37 13.72 -9.81
C LEU A 36 -1.76 14.30 -10.08
N ALA A 37 -2.35 15.01 -9.11
CA ALA A 37 -3.65 15.65 -9.30
C ALA A 37 -3.62 16.70 -10.42
N GLU A 38 -2.59 17.54 -10.46
CA GLU A 38 -2.37 18.53 -11.51
C GLU A 38 -2.25 17.88 -12.89
N MET A 39 -1.41 16.83 -13.02
CA MET A 39 -1.24 16.09 -14.29
C MET A 39 -2.55 15.49 -14.81
N VAL A 40 -3.43 15.04 -13.92
CA VAL A 40 -4.71 14.40 -14.26
C VAL A 40 -5.84 15.41 -14.46
N GLY A 41 -5.62 16.68 -14.08
CA GLY A 41 -6.64 17.72 -14.09
C GLY A 41 -7.66 17.58 -12.95
N ILE A 42 -7.23 17.07 -11.81
CA ILE A 42 -8.02 16.97 -10.58
C ILE A 42 -7.62 18.12 -9.65
N GLY A 43 -8.60 18.87 -9.15
CA GLY A 43 -8.34 20.13 -8.42
C GLY A 43 -7.64 20.01 -7.06
N SER A 44 -7.34 18.80 -6.54
CA SER A 44 -6.66 18.66 -5.26
C SER A 44 -5.98 17.30 -5.07
N GLY A 45 -4.78 17.32 -4.47
CA GLY A 45 -4.09 16.12 -3.96
C GLY A 45 -4.88 15.37 -2.89
N SER A 46 -5.81 16.02 -2.18
CA SER A 46 -6.71 15.34 -1.22
C SER A 46 -7.62 14.31 -1.90
N THR A 47 -8.02 14.56 -3.16
CA THR A 47 -8.82 13.62 -3.94
C THR A 47 -8.00 12.38 -4.29
N ILE A 48 -6.73 12.57 -4.69
CA ILE A 48 -5.79 11.47 -4.90
C ILE A 48 -5.59 10.68 -3.60
N ALA A 49 -5.41 11.34 -2.46
CA ALA A 49 -5.28 10.67 -1.16
C ALA A 49 -6.50 9.80 -0.82
N LYS A 50 -7.71 10.25 -1.14
CA LYS A 50 -8.95 9.46 -0.94
C LYS A 50 -9.02 8.25 -1.86
N PHE A 51 -8.52 8.36 -3.09
CA PHE A 51 -8.40 7.24 -4.01
C PHE A 51 -7.39 6.21 -3.49
N GLU A 52 -6.20 6.67 -3.10
CA GLU A 52 -5.13 5.82 -2.57
C GLU A 52 -5.51 5.10 -1.28
N ALA A 53 -6.29 5.76 -0.42
CA ALA A 53 -6.79 5.17 0.82
C ALA A 53 -8.03 4.28 0.63
N GLY A 54 -8.47 3.99 -0.59
CA GLY A 54 -9.65 3.16 -0.86
C GLY A 54 -10.99 3.77 -0.43
N LYS A 55 -10.99 4.97 0.16
CA LYS A 55 -12.19 5.65 0.68
C LYS A 55 -13.19 6.01 -0.41
N ARG A 56 -12.70 6.20 -1.63
CA ARG A 56 -13.52 6.48 -2.81
C ARG A 56 -12.82 5.93 -4.06
N PRO A 57 -13.47 5.13 -4.91
CA PRO A 57 -12.87 4.74 -6.18
C PRO A 57 -12.88 5.91 -7.18
N PRO A 58 -11.85 6.03 -8.05
CA PRO A 58 -11.91 6.92 -9.20
C PRO A 58 -13.00 6.45 -10.19
N SER A 59 -13.59 7.39 -10.93
CA SER A 59 -14.42 7.03 -12.08
C SER A 59 -13.56 6.43 -13.19
N LEU A 60 -14.16 5.66 -14.11
CA LEU A 60 -13.42 5.04 -15.22
C LEU A 60 -12.64 6.06 -16.08
N PRO A 61 -13.20 7.23 -16.47
CA PRO A 61 -12.42 8.25 -17.18
C PRO A 61 -11.23 8.77 -16.38
N THR A 62 -11.40 8.94 -15.06
CA THR A 62 -10.33 9.36 -14.17
C THR A 62 -9.26 8.29 -14.03
N LEU A 63 -9.65 7.02 -13.97
CA LEU A 63 -8.73 5.88 -13.91
C LEU A 63 -7.83 5.83 -15.16
N ILE A 64 -8.39 6.03 -16.36
CA ILE A 64 -7.63 6.08 -17.61
C ILE A 64 -6.62 7.22 -17.59
N LYS A 65 -7.03 8.42 -17.14
CA LYS A 65 -6.12 9.57 -17.02
C LYS A 65 -5.03 9.32 -15.98
N LEU A 66 -5.34 8.67 -14.85
CA LEU A 66 -4.37 8.28 -13.84
C LEU A 66 -3.34 7.31 -14.43
N ALA A 67 -3.79 6.27 -15.14
CA ALA A 67 -2.89 5.31 -15.79
C ALA A 67 -1.94 6.00 -16.79
N ALA A 68 -2.48 6.89 -17.64
CA ALA A 68 -1.69 7.68 -18.58
C ALA A 68 -0.68 8.60 -17.87
N ALA A 69 -1.11 9.35 -16.85
CA ALA A 69 -0.23 10.20 -16.04
C ALA A 69 0.83 9.40 -15.27
N LEU A 70 0.56 8.12 -14.99
CA LEU A 70 1.48 7.22 -14.33
C LEU A 70 2.34 6.39 -15.31
N GLU A 71 2.19 6.58 -16.62
CA GLU A 71 2.92 5.82 -17.67
C GLU A 71 2.79 4.31 -17.49
N ILE A 72 1.59 3.84 -17.14
CA ILE A 72 1.26 2.42 -17.04
C ILE A 72 -0.01 2.11 -17.81
N GLU A 73 -0.15 0.85 -18.20
CA GLU A 73 -1.38 0.36 -18.80
C GLU A 73 -2.52 0.33 -17.77
N THR A 74 -3.74 0.65 -18.19
CA THR A 74 -4.91 0.70 -17.28
C THR A 74 -5.16 -0.65 -16.60
N HIS A 75 -4.90 -1.77 -17.29
CA HIS A 75 -5.07 -3.11 -16.72
C HIS A 75 -4.12 -3.36 -15.54
N ALA A 76 -2.96 -2.71 -15.47
CA ALA A 76 -2.03 -2.86 -14.35
C ALA A 76 -2.61 -2.33 -13.03
N LEU A 77 -3.54 -1.36 -13.09
CA LEU A 77 -4.29 -0.89 -11.91
C LEU A 77 -5.43 -1.83 -11.51
N LEU A 78 -5.92 -2.66 -12.44
CA LEU A 78 -7.10 -3.51 -12.29
C LEU A 78 -6.78 -4.99 -12.04
N ASP A 79 -5.56 -5.40 -12.32
CA ASP A 79 -5.12 -6.77 -12.11
C ASP A 79 -5.25 -7.17 -10.62
N GLY A 80 -5.48 -8.45 -10.34
CA GLY A 80 -5.66 -8.97 -8.97
C GLY A 80 -6.78 -8.31 -8.12
N LEU A 81 -7.72 -7.59 -8.73
CA LEU A 81 -8.92 -7.07 -8.04
C LEU A 81 -10.04 -8.12 -7.91
N ASP A 82 -9.86 -9.32 -8.47
CA ASP A 82 -10.83 -10.41 -8.31
C ASP A 82 -10.80 -10.96 -6.87
N ASP A 83 -11.98 -10.93 -6.25
CA ASP A 83 -12.24 -11.41 -4.90
C ASP A 83 -12.31 -12.95 -4.78
N ARG A 84 -12.40 -13.68 -5.89
CA ARG A 84 -12.63 -15.13 -5.94
C ARG A 84 -11.41 -16.00 -5.65
N GLN A 85 -10.23 -15.40 -5.47
CA GLN A 85 -8.96 -16.11 -5.23
C GLN A 85 -8.20 -15.65 -3.98
N LEU A 86 -8.86 -14.95 -3.05
CA LEU A 86 -8.15 -14.39 -1.88
C LEU A 86 -8.09 -15.37 -0.70
N PRO A 87 -6.89 -15.64 -0.15
CA PRO A 87 -6.76 -16.00 1.26
C PRO A 87 -7.31 -14.85 2.15
N PRO A 88 -7.84 -15.16 3.35
CA PRO A 88 -8.27 -14.15 4.31
C PRO A 88 -7.05 -13.33 4.77
N GLU A 89 -7.15 -12.01 4.61
CA GLU A 89 -6.25 -10.99 5.18
C GLU A 89 -4.76 -11.36 5.19
N ASP A 90 -4.10 -11.17 4.04
CA ASP A 90 -2.68 -10.84 4.06
C ASP A 90 -2.58 -9.32 3.77
N PRO A 91 -2.52 -8.47 4.80
CA PRO A 91 -2.27 -7.05 4.60
C PRO A 91 -0.82 -6.95 4.16
N SER A 92 -0.52 -7.09 2.87
CA SER A 92 0.83 -6.79 2.38
C SER A 92 1.11 -5.33 2.75
N PRO A 93 1.89 -5.03 3.80
CA PRO A 93 1.92 -3.72 4.42
C PRO A 93 2.97 -2.92 3.67
N LEU A 94 2.63 -2.50 2.44
CA LEU A 94 3.58 -2.00 1.44
C LEU A 94 4.57 -3.12 1.04
N ASP A 95 4.87 -3.30 -0.25
CA ASP A 95 6.01 -4.15 -0.60
C ASP A 95 7.22 -3.58 0.14
N GLY A 96 7.87 -4.38 0.99
CA GLY A 96 8.93 -3.89 1.85
C GLY A 96 10.06 -3.19 1.07
N ALA A 97 10.29 -3.63 -0.18
CA ALA A 97 11.14 -2.96 -1.15
C ALA A 97 10.78 -1.47 -1.37
N ILE A 98 9.49 -1.12 -1.38
CA ILE A 98 8.99 0.25 -1.57
C ILE A 98 9.16 1.07 -0.30
N VAL A 99 8.92 0.49 0.88
CA VAL A 99 9.18 1.17 2.17
C VAL A 99 10.65 1.55 2.27
N LEU A 100 11.52 0.58 1.98
CA LEU A 100 12.97 0.80 1.97
C LEU A 100 13.35 1.86 0.93
N GLU A 101 12.75 1.86 -0.26
CA GLU A 101 13.02 2.87 -1.29
C GLU A 101 12.57 4.27 -0.87
N LEU A 102 11.41 4.41 -0.24
CA LEU A 102 10.95 5.70 0.28
C LEU A 102 11.87 6.24 1.39
N ILE A 103 12.29 5.36 2.31
CA ILE A 103 13.21 5.75 3.38
C ILE A 103 14.55 6.17 2.77
N ARG A 104 15.08 5.44 1.78
CA ARG A 104 16.30 5.81 1.05
C ARG A 104 16.18 7.19 0.40
N ARG A 105 15.11 7.43 -0.36
CA ARG A 105 14.88 8.72 -1.05
C ARG A 105 14.79 9.89 -0.07
N ARG A 106 14.18 9.68 1.11
CA ARG A 106 14.06 10.72 2.14
C ARG A 106 15.36 10.91 2.93
N ALA A 107 16.14 9.84 3.13
CA ALA A 107 17.43 9.88 3.83
C ALA A 107 18.44 10.82 3.13
N VAL A 108 18.36 10.99 1.81
CA VAL A 108 19.19 11.95 1.06
C VAL A 108 19.02 13.38 1.57
N THR A 109 17.81 13.75 2.01
CA THR A 109 17.49 15.12 2.45
C THR A 109 17.84 15.41 3.92
N LEU A 110 18.37 14.44 4.66
CA LEU A 110 18.73 14.62 6.06
C LEU A 110 19.96 15.52 6.21
N GLU A 111 19.85 16.61 6.97
CA GLU A 111 20.95 17.56 7.17
C GLU A 111 22.13 16.92 7.90
N SER A 112 21.87 16.09 8.92
CA SER A 112 22.90 15.41 9.70
C SER A 112 23.60 14.29 8.91
N PRO A 113 24.92 14.40 8.64
CA PRO A 113 25.67 13.35 7.94
C PRO A 113 25.75 12.05 8.76
N HIS A 114 25.80 12.16 10.09
CA HIS A 114 25.90 11.01 11.00
C HIS A 114 24.60 10.20 10.99
N ILE A 115 23.45 10.86 11.13
CA ILE A 115 22.13 10.19 11.10
C ILE A 115 21.91 9.54 9.74
N ARG A 116 22.24 10.23 8.65
CA ARG A 116 22.14 9.71 7.29
C ARG A 116 22.95 8.42 7.11
N LYS A 117 24.19 8.40 7.61
CA LYS A 117 25.06 7.20 7.57
C LYS A 117 24.47 6.03 8.36
N VAL A 118 23.92 6.29 9.56
CA VAL A 118 23.27 5.27 10.39
C VAL A 118 22.06 4.69 9.67
N VAL A 119 21.19 5.53 9.09
CA VAL A 119 20.02 5.10 8.32
C VAL A 119 20.41 4.17 7.18
N TYR A 120 21.33 4.60 6.29
CA TYR A 120 21.76 3.74 5.17
C TYR A 120 22.39 2.42 5.65
N SER A 121 23.26 2.48 6.66
CA SER A 121 23.91 1.27 7.17
C SER A 121 22.95 0.24 7.79
N ASN A 122 21.77 0.67 8.25
CA ASN A 122 20.73 -0.24 8.76
C ASN A 122 19.82 -0.72 7.63
N LEU A 123 19.48 0.14 6.67
CA LEU A 123 18.70 -0.25 5.49
C LEU A 123 19.42 -1.28 4.63
N ASP A 124 20.75 -1.19 4.51
CA ASP A 124 21.55 -2.14 3.74
C ASP A 124 21.70 -3.50 4.44
N LYS A 125 21.44 -3.56 5.75
CA LYS A 125 21.45 -4.81 6.54
C LYS A 125 20.07 -5.48 6.61
N LEU A 126 19.01 -4.82 6.15
CA LEU A 126 17.67 -5.37 6.09
C LEU A 126 17.51 -6.12 4.76
N ASP A 127 17.62 -7.44 4.81
CA ASP A 127 17.26 -8.32 3.69
C ASP A 127 15.75 -8.66 3.68
N ASP A 128 15.25 -9.19 2.55
CA ASP A 128 13.82 -9.47 2.35
C ASP A 128 13.26 -10.45 3.39
N HIS A 129 14.08 -11.37 3.89
CA HIS A 129 13.72 -12.32 4.94
C HIS A 129 13.56 -11.65 6.30
N THR A 130 14.51 -10.79 6.69
CA THR A 130 14.48 -10.04 7.95
C THR A 130 13.30 -9.08 7.99
N LEU A 131 13.00 -8.47 6.85
CA LEU A 131 11.89 -7.54 6.70
C LEU A 131 10.53 -8.24 6.82
N ARG A 132 10.34 -9.39 6.16
CA ARG A 132 9.13 -10.21 6.31
C ARG A 132 8.89 -10.61 7.75
N ARG A 133 9.91 -11.12 8.44
CA ARG A 133 9.83 -11.51 9.85
C ARG A 133 9.47 -10.34 10.77
N LEU A 134 10.08 -9.18 10.58
CA LEU A 134 9.76 -7.98 11.38
C LEU A 134 8.32 -7.49 11.16
N LEU A 135 7.82 -7.60 9.93
CA LEU A 135 6.43 -7.23 9.61
C LEU A 135 5.43 -8.24 10.19
N GLU A 136 5.76 -9.53 10.16
CA GLU A 136 4.98 -10.59 10.82
C GLU A 136 4.94 -10.38 12.36
N ASP A 137 6.08 -10.09 12.98
CA ASP A 137 6.20 -9.82 14.43
C ASP A 137 5.45 -8.53 14.85
N LEU A 138 5.32 -7.54 13.96
CA LEU A 138 4.57 -6.31 14.20
C LEU A 138 3.07 -6.43 13.91
N ALA A 139 2.68 -7.33 13.00
CA ALA A 139 1.28 -7.62 12.68
C ALA A 139 0.64 -8.63 13.66
N GLY A 140 1.44 -9.50 14.27
CA GLY A 140 1.01 -10.44 15.30
C GLY A 140 1.12 -9.85 16.71
N GLY A 141 0.00 -9.40 17.28
CA GLY A 141 -0.05 -8.99 18.69
C GLY A 141 0.26 -10.15 19.64
N GLY A 142 1.46 -10.13 20.24
CA GLY A 142 1.85 -10.75 21.53
C GLY A 142 1.76 -12.28 21.68
N PRO A 143 2.72 -12.94 22.36
CA PRO A 143 2.53 -14.32 22.77
C PRO A 143 1.57 -14.36 23.98
N GLY A 144 0.27 -14.52 23.69
CA GLY A 144 -0.74 -14.90 24.66
C GLY A 144 -1.04 -16.40 24.56
N SER A 145 -0.94 -17.09 25.69
CA SER A 145 -1.44 -18.44 25.99
C SER A 145 -0.86 -19.62 25.21
N ASN A 146 0.07 -20.34 25.84
CA ASN A 146 0.06 -21.80 25.74
C ASN A 146 -0.23 -22.36 27.15
N ASP A 147 -1.53 -22.46 27.47
CA ASP A 147 -2.01 -23.40 28.49
C ASP A 147 -1.84 -24.82 27.91
N GLY A 148 -0.62 -25.33 28.03
CA GLY A 148 -0.27 -26.71 27.75
C GLY A 148 -0.32 -27.53 29.03
N SER A 149 -1.52 -27.96 29.37
CA SER A 149 -1.76 -29.09 30.26
C SER A 149 -0.95 -30.31 29.79
N HIS A 150 0.02 -30.73 30.60
CA HIS A 150 0.50 -32.11 30.56
C HIS A 150 0.43 -32.70 31.95
N ALA A 151 -0.44 -33.70 32.03
CA ALA A 151 -0.59 -34.63 33.12
C ALA A 151 0.73 -35.35 33.40
N ALA A 152 1.07 -35.45 34.68
CA ALA A 152 1.56 -36.65 35.35
C ALA A 152 1.40 -36.45 36.86
#